data_AF-A0A2U3BBJ1-F1
#
_entry.id   AF-A0A2U3BBJ1-F1
#
_cell.length_a   1.000
_cell.length_b   1.000
_cell.length_c   1.000
_cell.angle_alpha   90.00
_cell.angle_beta   90.00
_cell.angle_gamma   90.00
#
_symmetry.space_group_name_H-M   'P 1'
#
loop_
_entity.id
_entity.type
_entity.pdbx_description
1 polymer ?
#
loop_
_entity_poly.entity_id
_entity_poly.type
_entity_poly.pdbx_seq_one_letter_code
_entity_poly.pdbx_strand_id
1 'polypeptide(L)'
;MSNINSKSTPPGMEPSDSIPQPNVSRKAPPDISPVTSGDTRYEQVINAELLGKDQRTGFLAAYDKQTDERLWILKIYDTQQIENLESDVQDVFFKSMILLPDGNNISITNERNETYLVELKTKKVTKK
;
A
#
# COMPACT_ATOMS: atom_id res chain seq x y z
N MET A 1 -63.79 49.76 3.00
CA MET A 1 -62.53 50.39 3.44
C MET A 1 -61.41 49.42 3.16
N SER A 2 -60.45 49.90 2.38
CA SER A 2 -59.29 49.20 1.85
C SER A 2 -58.40 48.65 2.95
N ASN A 3 -57.78 47.48 2.70
CA ASN A 3 -56.43 47.24 3.17
C ASN A 3 -55.62 46.49 2.09
N ILE A 4 -54.73 47.28 1.48
CA ILE A 4 -53.42 46.99 0.86
C ILE A 4 -52.66 45.87 1.61
N ASN A 5 -51.88 44.95 1.03
CA ASN A 5 -50.80 45.00 0.02
C ASN A 5 -50.57 43.55 -0.50
N SER A 6 -50.58 43.27 -1.80
CA SER A 6 -49.42 43.25 -2.73
C SER A 6 -48.55 41.98 -2.71
N LYS A 7 -48.96 41.02 -3.56
CA LYS A 7 -48.20 40.24 -4.57
C LYS A 7 -46.68 39.96 -4.39
N SER A 8 -46.35 38.70 -4.69
CA SER A 8 -45.16 38.21 -5.43
C SER A 8 -43.80 38.07 -4.71
N THR A 9 -43.42 36.82 -4.42
CA THR A 9 -42.02 36.33 -4.30
C THR A 9 -41.33 36.41 -5.68
N PRO A 10 -40.03 36.79 -5.88
CA PRO A 10 -38.79 36.19 -5.30
C PRO A 10 -37.63 37.25 -5.15
N PRO A 11 -36.27 37.01 -5.21
CA PRO A 11 -35.38 35.81 -5.13
C PRO A 11 -34.09 35.96 -4.24
N GLY A 12 -33.38 34.86 -3.90
CA GLY A 12 -31.89 34.79 -3.79
C GLY A 12 -31.17 34.72 -2.41
N MET A 13 -30.13 33.85 -2.33
CA MET A 13 -29.05 33.67 -1.31
C MET A 13 -29.39 32.99 0.04
N GLU A 14 -28.81 31.85 0.51
CA GLU A 14 -27.69 30.97 0.08
C GLU A 14 -27.90 29.52 0.60
N PRO A 15 -27.39 28.48 -0.09
CA PRO A 15 -27.16 27.18 0.54
C PRO A 15 -25.79 27.21 1.25
N SER A 16 -25.78 27.02 2.57
CA SER A 16 -24.53 26.81 3.32
C SER A 16 -23.86 25.52 2.86
N ASP A 17 -22.66 25.67 2.30
CA ASP A 17 -21.75 24.62 1.86
C ASP A 17 -21.67 23.46 2.87
N SER A 18 -22.34 22.36 2.57
CA SER A 18 -21.93 21.05 3.09
C SER A 18 -20.74 20.61 2.22
N ILE A 19 -19.54 20.87 2.73
CA ILE A 19 -18.27 20.45 2.13
C ILE A 19 -18.38 18.97 1.73
N PRO A 20 -18.14 18.59 0.46
CA PRO A 20 -18.04 17.19 0.10
C PRO A 20 -16.83 16.58 0.84
N GLN A 21 -17.09 15.66 1.77
CA GLN A 21 -16.02 14.81 2.30
C GLN A 21 -15.37 14.10 1.11
N PRO A 22 -14.05 14.23 0.91
CA PRO A 22 -13.37 13.48 -0.13
C PRO A 22 -13.45 12.01 0.26
N ASN A 23 -14.38 11.27 -0.34
CA ASN A 23 -14.35 9.82 -0.33
C ASN A 23 -13.17 9.39 -1.19
N VAL A 24 -11.97 9.38 -0.61
CA VAL A 24 -10.76 8.87 -1.24
C VAL A 24 -10.92 7.35 -1.30
N SER A 25 -11.62 6.88 -2.34
CA SER A 25 -11.64 5.47 -2.70
C SER A 25 -10.21 5.06 -3.02
N ARG A 26 -9.60 4.26 -2.13
CA ARG A 26 -8.24 3.76 -2.30
C ARG A 26 -8.16 2.92 -3.57
N LYS A 27 -7.07 3.03 -4.34
CA LYS A 27 -6.72 1.98 -5.30
C LYS A 27 -6.41 0.71 -4.50
N ALA A 28 -6.92 -0.43 -4.95
CA ALA A 28 -6.52 -1.72 -4.39
C ALA A 28 -4.98 -1.85 -4.48
N PRO A 29 -4.34 -2.55 -3.53
CA PRO A 29 -2.93 -2.87 -3.63
C PRO A 29 -2.62 -3.46 -5.01
N PRO A 30 -1.44 -3.15 -5.61
CA PRO A 30 -1.00 -3.82 -6.82
C PRO A 30 -1.02 -5.34 -6.63
N ASP A 31 -1.76 -6.04 -7.49
CA ASP A 31 -1.68 -7.50 -7.57
C ASP A 31 -0.37 -7.85 -8.30
N ILE A 32 0.64 -8.25 -7.54
CA ILE A 32 1.93 -8.66 -8.07
C ILE A 32 2.11 -10.16 -7.91
N SER A 33 2.49 -10.81 -9.01
CA SER A 33 2.69 -12.26 -9.01
C SER A 33 3.82 -12.67 -8.06
N PRO A 34 3.66 -13.78 -7.32
CA PRO A 34 4.74 -14.38 -6.55
C PRO A 34 5.95 -14.69 -7.43
N VAL A 35 7.14 -14.53 -6.88
CA VAL A 35 8.39 -14.94 -7.52
C VAL A 35 8.80 -16.31 -6.97
N THR A 36 9.30 -17.21 -7.80
CA THR A 36 9.78 -18.53 -7.36
C THR A 36 11.26 -18.69 -7.72
N SER A 37 12.07 -19.17 -6.77
CA SER A 37 13.44 -19.65 -7.02
C SER A 37 13.64 -20.97 -6.29
N GLY A 38 13.94 -22.03 -7.06
CA GLY A 38 13.96 -23.41 -6.53
C GLY A 38 12.61 -23.82 -5.93
N ASP A 39 12.66 -24.36 -4.71
CA ASP A 39 11.47 -24.78 -3.93
C ASP A 39 10.88 -23.65 -3.08
N THR A 40 11.37 -22.41 -3.20
CA THR A 40 10.88 -21.27 -2.41
C THR A 40 10.07 -20.30 -3.27
N ARG A 41 8.88 -19.96 -2.77
CA ARG A 41 7.99 -18.93 -3.31
C ARG A 41 8.09 -17.66 -2.46
N TYR A 42 8.13 -16.51 -3.11
CA TYR A 42 8.33 -15.22 -2.49
C TYR A 42 7.15 -14.29 -2.80
N GLU A 43 6.60 -13.65 -1.78
CA GLU A 43 5.40 -12.83 -1.89
C GLU A 43 5.50 -11.56 -1.05
N GLN A 44 4.84 -10.51 -1.52
CA GLN A 44 4.60 -9.33 -0.69
C GLN A 44 3.68 -9.68 0.48
N VAL A 45 4.01 -9.19 1.67
CA VAL A 45 3.09 -9.18 2.80
C VAL A 45 2.37 -7.83 2.83
N ILE A 46 1.05 -7.86 2.62
CA ILE A 46 0.21 -6.66 2.56
C ILE A 46 -0.42 -6.26 3.91
N ASN A 47 -0.38 -7.14 4.92
CA ASN A 47 -0.93 -6.93 6.28
C ASN A 47 0.01 -7.47 7.36
N ALA A 48 1.26 -7.02 7.37
CA ALA A 48 2.30 -7.55 8.25
C ALA A 48 2.06 -7.25 9.75
N GLU A 49 1.24 -6.24 10.07
CA GLU A 49 0.76 -5.97 11.43
C GLU A 49 -0.01 -7.14 12.06
N LEU A 50 -0.81 -7.89 11.27
CA LEU A 50 -1.49 -9.10 11.73
C LEU A 50 -0.51 -10.24 12.06
N LEU A 51 0.74 -10.10 11.62
CA LEU A 51 1.84 -11.01 11.87
C LEU A 51 2.79 -10.44 12.95
N GLY A 52 2.36 -9.41 13.68
CA GLY A 52 3.11 -8.77 14.76
C GLY A 52 4.32 -7.95 14.29
N LYS A 53 4.28 -7.40 13.07
CA LYS A 53 5.32 -6.50 12.57
C LYS A 53 5.04 -5.04 12.90
N ASP A 54 6.09 -4.22 12.79
CA ASP A 54 6.11 -2.80 13.16
C ASP A 54 5.45 -1.88 12.13
N GLN A 55 5.10 -2.39 10.94
CA GLN A 55 4.33 -1.67 9.92
C GLN A 55 3.51 -2.65 9.08
N ARG A 56 2.55 -2.14 8.31
CA ARG A 56 1.61 -2.94 7.52
C ARG A 56 2.22 -3.55 6.26
N THR A 57 2.98 -2.74 5.51
CA THR A 57 3.50 -3.08 4.16
C THR A 57 5.03 -3.04 4.14
N GLY A 58 5.66 -3.28 2.98
CA GLY A 58 7.13 -3.22 2.85
C GLY A 58 7.88 -4.48 3.31
N PHE A 59 7.19 -5.61 3.40
CA PHE A 59 7.77 -6.90 3.78
C PHE A 59 7.67 -7.92 2.64
N LEU A 60 8.69 -8.77 2.56
CA LEU A 60 8.75 -9.95 1.70
C LEU A 60 8.64 -11.20 2.58
N ALA A 61 7.71 -12.10 2.26
CA ALA A 61 7.65 -13.43 2.86
C ALA A 61 8.22 -14.47 1.90
N ALA A 62 8.83 -15.50 2.47
CA ALA A 62 9.23 -16.72 1.78
C ALA A 62 8.41 -17.88 2.30
N TYR A 63 7.94 -18.71 1.38
CA TYR A 63 7.15 -19.90 1.62
C TYR A 63 7.81 -21.09 0.95
N ASP A 64 7.73 -22.26 1.58
CA ASP A 64 7.95 -23.52 0.90
C ASP A 64 6.85 -23.70 -0.15
N LYS A 65 7.24 -23.91 -1.41
CA LYS A 65 6.30 -23.98 -2.52
C LYS A 65 5.42 -25.24 -2.47
N GLN A 66 5.92 -26.32 -1.86
CA GLN A 66 5.25 -27.61 -1.84
C GLN A 66 4.27 -27.70 -0.67
N THR A 67 4.67 -27.21 0.51
CA THR A 67 3.87 -27.31 1.74
C THR A 67 3.07 -26.06 2.07
N ASP A 68 3.35 -24.95 1.38
CA ASP A 68 2.80 -23.61 1.67
C ASP A 68 3.22 -23.06 3.06
N GLU A 69 4.19 -23.69 3.71
CA GLU A 69 4.69 -23.26 5.01
C GLU A 69 5.52 -21.98 4.87
N ARG A 70 5.23 -20.97 5.69
CA ARG A 70 6.01 -19.73 5.73
C ARG A 70 7.37 -19.96 6.39
N LEU A 71 8.43 -19.89 5.60
CA LEU A 71 9.81 -20.06 6.05
C LEU A 71 10.33 -18.82 6.82
N TRP A 72 10.04 -17.62 6.32
CA TRP A 72 10.45 -16.37 6.97
C TRP A 72 9.71 -15.15 6.43
N ILE A 73 9.84 -14.02 7.14
CA ILE A 73 9.42 -12.68 6.73
C ILE A 73 10.62 -11.74 6.88
N LEU A 74 10.86 -10.90 5.87
CA LEU A 74 11.96 -9.95 5.80
C LEU A 74 11.43 -8.54 5.53
N LYS A 75 11.88 -7.55 6.30
CA LYS A 75 11.60 -6.14 6.04
C LYS A 75 12.47 -5.66 4.87
N ILE A 76 11.84 -5.09 3.84
CA ILE A 76 12.56 -4.57 2.65
C ILE A 76 12.79 -3.07 2.77
N TYR A 77 11.80 -2.34 3.26
CA TYR A 77 11.92 -0.90 3.49
C TYR A 77 10.98 -0.43 4.59
N ASP A 78 11.33 0.71 5.20
CA ASP A 78 10.47 1.41 6.13
C ASP A 78 9.43 2.24 5.36
N THR A 79 8.18 2.16 5.78
CA THR A 79 7.17 3.16 5.42
C THR A 79 7.30 4.29 6.43
N GLN A 80 7.60 5.52 5.96
CA GLN A 80 7.66 6.68 6.85
C GLN A 80 6.33 6.82 7.58
N GLN A 81 6.37 6.80 8.92
CA GLN A 81 5.25 7.13 9.77
C GLN A 81 5.31 8.62 10.08
N ILE A 82 4.53 9.39 9.34
CA ILE A 82 4.25 10.80 9.60
C ILE A 82 3.19 10.84 10.70
N GLU A 83 3.58 11.37 11.86
CA GLU A 83 2.65 11.65 12.96
C GLU A 83 1.53 12.59 12.44
N ASN A 84 0.28 12.24 12.75
CA ASN A 84 -0.95 12.96 12.34
C ASN A 84 -1.44 12.75 10.90
N LEU A 85 -0.92 11.75 10.18
CA LEU A 85 -1.51 11.29 8.92
C LEU A 85 -2.13 9.89 9.12
N GLU A 86 -3.30 9.63 8.53
CA GLU A 86 -3.95 8.31 8.58
C GLU A 86 -2.99 7.22 8.09
N SER A 87 -2.86 6.11 8.83
CA SER A 87 -1.84 5.07 8.57
C SER A 87 -1.96 4.46 7.18
N ASP A 88 -3.17 4.40 6.63
CA ASP A 88 -3.44 3.79 5.34
C ASP A 88 -3.12 4.68 4.13
N VAL A 89 -2.98 5.98 4.34
CA VAL A 89 -2.44 6.93 3.35
C VAL A 89 -0.93 6.74 3.19
N GLN A 90 -0.29 6.10 4.18
CA GLN A 90 1.16 6.01 4.28
C GLN A 90 1.73 4.68 3.77
N ASP A 91 0.86 3.74 3.42
CA ASP A 91 1.30 2.47 2.86
C ASP A 91 2.02 2.64 1.53
N VAL A 92 3.04 1.83 1.38
CA VAL A 92 3.81 1.75 0.13
C VAL A 92 3.91 0.29 -0.22
N PHE A 93 3.21 -0.11 -1.27
CA PHE A 93 3.24 -1.48 -1.74
C PHE A 93 4.40 -1.71 -2.70
N PHE A 94 4.76 -2.98 -2.88
CA PHE A 94 5.59 -3.41 -3.99
C PHE A 94 4.82 -3.16 -5.28
N LYS A 95 5.49 -2.51 -6.21
CA LYS A 95 5.04 -2.27 -7.58
C LYS A 95 5.55 -3.36 -8.53
N SER A 96 6.73 -3.93 -8.26
CA SER A 96 7.27 -5.06 -9.01
C SER A 96 8.19 -5.93 -8.16
N MET A 97 8.27 -7.21 -8.53
CA MET A 97 9.23 -8.19 -8.02
C MET A 97 9.80 -8.97 -9.20
N ILE A 98 11.12 -8.99 -9.34
CA ILE A 98 11.80 -9.65 -10.46
C ILE A 98 12.94 -10.49 -9.92
N LEU A 99 12.91 -11.80 -10.19
CA LEU A 99 14.08 -12.67 -9.96
C LEU A 99 15.18 -12.30 -10.96
N LEU A 100 16.38 -12.03 -10.46
CA LEU A 100 17.52 -11.76 -11.33
C LEU A 100 18.06 -13.05 -11.95
N PRO A 101 18.79 -12.95 -13.09
CA PRO A 101 19.32 -14.13 -13.80
C PRO A 101 20.25 -15.02 -12.97
N ASP A 102 20.81 -14.50 -11.87
CA ASP A 102 21.63 -15.28 -10.94
C ASP A 102 20.83 -16.26 -10.07
N GLY A 103 19.49 -16.15 -10.05
CA GLY A 103 18.59 -16.97 -9.24
C GLY A 103 18.69 -16.76 -7.73
N ASN A 104 19.58 -15.87 -7.27
CA ASN A 104 19.89 -15.63 -5.87
C ASN A 104 19.42 -14.26 -5.38
N ASN A 105 19.03 -13.37 -6.29
CA ASN A 105 18.61 -12.02 -5.97
C ASN A 105 17.22 -11.71 -6.52
N ILE A 106 16.41 -11.01 -5.73
CA ILE A 106 15.15 -10.40 -6.20
C ILE A 106 15.33 -8.88 -6.21
N SER A 107 15.00 -8.27 -7.34
CA SER A 107 14.83 -6.82 -7.46
C SER A 107 13.39 -6.46 -7.16
N ILE A 108 13.18 -5.60 -6.17
CA ILE A 108 11.86 -5.12 -5.73
C ILE A 108 11.80 -3.62 -5.97
N THR A 109 10.79 -3.16 -6.71
CA THR A 109 10.50 -1.73 -6.83
C THR A 109 9.20 -1.43 -6.11
N ASN A 110 9.18 -0.39 -5.29
CA ASN A 110 7.98 0.03 -4.57
C ASN A 110 7.17 1.09 -5.37
N GLU A 111 6.01 1.48 -4.87
CA GLU A 111 5.17 2.50 -5.51
C GLU A 111 5.81 3.90 -5.57
N ARG A 112 6.80 4.17 -4.72
CA ARG A 112 7.63 5.39 -4.76
C ARG A 112 8.76 5.30 -5.81
N ASN A 113 8.81 4.22 -6.59
CA ASN A 113 9.86 3.88 -7.56
C ASN A 113 11.26 3.72 -6.95
N GLU A 114 11.34 3.47 -5.64
CA GLU A 114 12.58 3.09 -4.98
C GLU A 114 12.84 1.61 -5.26
N THR A 115 14.09 1.26 -5.56
CA THR A 115 14.47 -0.12 -5.92
C THR A 115 15.38 -0.72 -4.86
N TYR A 116 15.10 -1.97 -4.51
CA TYR A 116 15.79 -2.73 -3.49
C TYR A 116 16.25 -4.06 -4.08
N LEU A 117 17.49 -4.43 -3.80
CA LEU A 117 18.06 -5.73 -4.12
C LEU A 117 18.06 -6.60 -2.87
N VAL A 118 17.43 -7.76 -2.96
CA VAL A 118 17.32 -8.72 -1.86
C VAL A 118 18.13 -9.97 -2.22
N GLU A 119 19.17 -10.25 -1.45
CA GLU A 119 19.90 -11.51 -1.56
C GLU A 119 19.20 -12.61 -0.76
N LEU A 120 18.74 -13.67 -1.44
CA LEU A 120 17.82 -14.66 -0.87
C LEU A 120 18.45 -15.58 0.18
N LYS A 121 19.76 -15.85 0.06
CA LYS A 121 20.48 -16.73 1.00
C LYS A 121 20.80 -16.02 2.32
N THR A 122 21.40 -14.83 2.24
CA THR A 122 21.81 -14.05 3.42
C THR A 122 20.69 -13.19 3.97
N LYS A 123 19.60 -12.99 3.20
CA LYS A 123 18.49 -12.09 3.51
C LYS A 123 18.94 -10.63 3.62
N LYS A 124 20.04 -10.28 2.94
CA LYS A 124 20.57 -8.93 2.91
C LYS A 124 19.76 -8.07 1.95
N VAL A 125 19.35 -6.89 2.40
CA VAL A 125 18.65 -5.90 1.59
C VAL A 125 19.59 -4.73 1.30
N THR A 126 19.67 -4.32 0.04
CA THR A 126 20.45 -3.17 -0.40
C THR A 126 19.56 -2.25 -1.23
N LYS A 127 19.37 -1.01 -0.78
CA LYS A 127 18.73 0.03 -1.61
C LYS A 127 19.66 0.39 -2.77
N LYS A 128 19.12 0.44 -3.99
CA LYS A 128 19.83 0.83 -5.21
C LYS A 128 19.77 2.33 -5.42
#